data_AF-A0A7H8TEZ7-F1
#
_entry.id   AF-A0A7H8TEZ7-F1
#
_cell.length_a   1.000
_cell.length_b   1.000
_cell.length_c   1.000
_cell.angle_alpha   90.00
_cell.angle_beta   90.00
_cell.angle_gamma   90.00
#
_symmetry.space_group_name_H-M   'P 1'
#
loop_
_entity.id
_entity.type
_entity.pdbx_description
1 polymer ?
#
loop_
_entity_poly.entity_id
_entity_poly.type
_entity_poly.pdbx_seq_one_letter_code
_entity_poly.pdbx_strand_id
1 'polypeptide(L)'
;MITFDHDTSKAQAAVDVARRRNMPVSGETTDCLAMWQVVMDACHMQTAERPTRDDVPASAEELRALIEQRAHEHRIAAAHREVAGDWREPIARRFNALVAKQVDGWVRSLQPDFLALVKVLVRQEKKLPEELDARRIDLRNPAVSAPWETASGAAVKLDQLVADRQILSRAAGRDLGQEAELWAVAKLAKNPDNADVFAHRLRDDVGPAIREWKELRHTPIARWLALARTPHLELELAVPGEVEERRQTMRRWHEAIQVVMTSGISRKAAEQAVTAALRG
;
A
#
# COMPACT_ATOMS: atom_id res chain seq x y z
N MET A 1 1.82 -23.44 11.01
CA MET A 1 1.66 -22.15 10.30
C MET A 1 1.00 -21.20 11.29
N ILE A 2 1.74 -20.23 11.84
CA ILE A 2 1.19 -19.29 12.83
C ILE A 2 0.30 -18.31 12.05
N THR A 3 -1.02 -18.40 12.24
CA THR A 3 -1.98 -17.50 11.60
C THR A 3 -2.00 -16.16 12.33
N PHE A 4 -1.43 -15.14 11.69
CA PHE A 4 -1.42 -13.74 12.14
C PHE A 4 -2.80 -13.03 12.00
N ASP A 5 -3.91 -13.79 11.90
CA ASP A 5 -5.24 -13.25 11.58
C ASP A 5 -5.87 -12.39 12.70
N HIS A 6 -5.21 -12.30 13.86
CA HIS A 6 -5.64 -11.51 15.01
C HIS A 6 -4.86 -10.19 15.18
N ASP A 7 -3.89 -9.89 14.30
CA ASP A 7 -3.21 -8.59 14.27
C ASP A 7 -4.07 -7.57 13.52
N THR A 8 -4.55 -6.56 14.25
CA THR A 8 -5.40 -5.48 13.71
C THR A 8 -4.62 -4.23 13.30
N SER A 9 -3.29 -4.19 13.49
CA SER A 9 -2.47 -2.99 13.27
C SER A 9 -2.59 -2.43 11.85
N LYS A 10 -2.57 -3.32 10.84
CA LYS A 10 -2.73 -2.94 9.42
C LYS A 10 -4.12 -2.38 9.14
N ALA A 11 -5.16 -3.00 9.71
CA ALA A 11 -6.54 -2.57 9.52
C ALA A 11 -6.81 -1.22 10.20
N GLN A 12 -6.27 -1.01 11.41
CA GLN A 12 -6.32 0.28 12.10
C GLN A 12 -5.61 1.37 11.28
N ALA A 13 -4.38 1.12 10.83
CA ALA A 13 -3.63 2.06 10.00
C ALA A 13 -4.38 2.44 8.71
N ALA A 14 -5.09 1.48 8.08
CA ALA A 14 -5.90 1.75 6.90
C ALA A 14 -7.13 2.62 7.22
N VAL A 15 -7.82 2.37 8.34
CA VAL A 15 -8.93 3.22 8.81
C VAL A 15 -8.44 4.64 9.12
N ASP A 16 -7.26 4.79 9.70
CA ASP A 16 -6.67 6.11 9.99
C ASP A 16 -6.32 6.87 8.71
N VAL A 17 -5.77 6.20 7.70
CA VAL A 17 -5.56 6.79 6.36
C VAL A 17 -6.89 7.22 5.74
N ALA A 18 -7.90 6.35 5.78
CA ALA A 18 -9.23 6.65 5.25
C ALA A 18 -9.83 7.89 5.91
N ARG A 19 -9.79 7.98 7.25
CA ARG A 19 -10.26 9.14 8.01
C ARG A 19 -9.48 10.41 7.68
N ARG A 20 -8.14 10.36 7.67
CA ARG A 20 -7.29 11.52 7.33
C ARG A 20 -7.56 12.05 5.93
N ARG A 21 -7.94 11.18 4.99
CA ARG A 21 -8.27 11.52 3.60
C ARG A 21 -9.77 11.76 3.37
N ASN A 22 -10.59 11.80 4.41
CA ASN A 22 -12.05 11.96 4.34
C ASN A 22 -12.75 10.91 3.45
N MET A 23 -12.23 9.69 3.42
CA MET A 23 -12.85 8.56 2.73
C MET A 23 -14.00 7.98 3.57
N PRO A 24 -15.05 7.43 2.95
CA PRO A 24 -16.17 6.85 3.68
C PRO A 24 -15.74 5.58 4.44
N VAL A 25 -15.85 5.60 5.76
CA VAL A 25 -15.69 4.42 6.62
C VAL A 25 -17.09 3.98 7.05
N SER A 26 -17.47 2.73 6.75
CA SER A 26 -18.80 2.20 7.10
C SER A 26 -19.05 2.21 8.61
N GLY A 27 -20.32 2.39 8.98
CA GLY A 27 -20.77 2.30 10.38
C GLY A 27 -20.38 0.96 11.01
N GLU A 28 -20.57 -0.14 10.29
CA GLU A 28 -20.17 -1.48 10.75
C GLU A 28 -18.69 -1.60 11.09
N THR A 29 -17.81 -0.94 10.32
CA THR A 29 -16.36 -0.94 10.60
C THR A 29 -16.04 -0.11 11.84
N THR A 30 -16.71 1.02 12.01
CA THR A 30 -16.57 1.89 13.17
C THR A 30 -17.05 1.19 14.44
N ASP A 31 -18.21 0.53 14.38
CA ASP A 31 -18.77 -0.24 15.50
C ASP A 31 -17.86 -1.43 15.86
N CYS A 32 -17.34 -2.15 14.86
CA CYS A 32 -16.43 -3.26 15.09
C CYS A 32 -15.09 -2.80 15.70
N LEU A 33 -14.59 -1.62 15.32
CA LEU A 33 -13.42 -1.00 15.95
C LEU A 33 -13.71 -0.63 17.41
N ALA A 34 -14.90 -0.11 17.71
CA ALA A 34 -15.31 0.18 19.09
C ALA A 34 -15.43 -1.10 19.93
N MET A 35 -15.99 -2.18 19.38
CA MET A 35 -16.02 -3.50 20.02
C MET A 35 -14.60 -4.02 20.29
N TRP A 36 -13.69 -3.85 19.33
CA TRP A 36 -12.28 -4.20 19.52
C TRP A 36 -11.65 -3.44 20.68
N GLN A 37 -11.91 -2.14 20.79
CA GLN A 37 -11.41 -1.33 21.90
C GLN A 37 -11.92 -1.85 23.25
N VAL A 38 -13.21 -2.18 23.36
CA VAL A 38 -13.80 -2.77 24.58
C VAL A 38 -13.09 -4.07 24.98
N VAL A 39 -12.80 -4.95 24.01
CA VAL A 39 -12.06 -6.19 24.25
C VAL A 39 -10.64 -5.91 24.73
N MET A 40 -9.95 -4.95 24.12
CA MET A 40 -8.58 -4.60 24.51
C MET A 40 -8.54 -3.94 25.89
N ASP A 41 -9.49 -3.07 26.22
CA ASP A 41 -9.59 -2.44 27.54
C ASP A 41 -9.85 -3.50 28.63
N ALA A 42 -10.71 -4.47 28.37
CA ALA A 42 -10.96 -5.59 29.29
C ALA A 42 -9.74 -6.53 29.42
N CYS A 43 -9.04 -6.83 28.31
CA CYS A 43 -7.79 -7.59 28.31
C CYS A 43 -6.66 -6.91 29.11
N HIS A 44 -6.69 -5.59 29.21
CA HIS A 44 -5.70 -4.78 29.90
C HIS A 44 -6.22 -4.20 31.22
N MET A 45 -7.35 -4.72 31.74
CA MET A 45 -7.90 -4.27 33.01
C MET A 45 -6.86 -4.43 34.13
N GLN A 46 -6.48 -3.31 34.72
CA GLN A 46 -5.47 -3.27 35.77
C GLN A 46 -6.03 -3.85 37.07
N THR A 47 -5.23 -4.67 37.73
CA THR A 47 -5.48 -5.02 39.13
C THR A 47 -5.06 -3.87 40.03
N ALA A 48 -5.63 -3.80 41.24
CA ALA A 48 -5.17 -2.88 42.26
C ALA A 48 -3.65 -2.97 42.46
N GLU A 49 -3.00 -1.81 42.63
CA GLU A 49 -1.58 -1.75 42.89
C GLU A 49 -1.21 -2.44 44.21
N ARG A 50 0.03 -2.93 44.29
CA ARG A 50 0.51 -3.53 45.53
C ARG A 50 0.48 -2.49 46.66
N PRO A 51 -0.05 -2.83 47.85
CA PRO A 51 -0.02 -1.91 48.98
C PRO A 51 1.41 -1.53 49.32
N THR A 52 1.60 -0.27 49.66
CA THR A 52 2.82 0.31 50.19
C THR A 52 2.73 0.45 51.71
N ARG A 53 3.77 0.99 52.35
CA ARG A 53 3.80 1.20 53.81
C ARG A 53 2.66 2.12 54.28
N ASP A 54 2.26 3.07 53.45
CA ASP A 54 1.28 4.09 53.80
C ASP A 54 -0.18 3.59 53.67
N ASP A 55 -0.38 2.40 53.10
CA ASP A 55 -1.68 1.75 52.93
C ASP A 55 -2.07 0.80 54.08
N VAL A 56 -1.22 0.69 55.11
CA VAL A 56 -1.46 -0.23 56.25
C VAL A 56 -2.50 0.39 57.18
N PRO A 57 -3.68 -0.25 57.38
CA PRO A 57 -4.74 0.30 58.21
C PRO A 57 -4.41 0.21 59.71
N ALA A 58 -5.16 0.95 60.53
CA ALA A 58 -4.89 1.09 61.96
C ALA A 58 -5.32 -0.14 62.78
N SER A 59 -6.21 -0.98 62.23
CA SER A 59 -6.74 -2.16 62.91
C SER A 59 -6.73 -3.43 62.07
N ALA A 60 -6.78 -4.58 62.74
CA ALA A 60 -6.88 -5.90 62.09
C ALA A 60 -8.23 -6.11 61.37
N GLU A 61 -9.30 -5.47 61.84
CA GLU A 61 -10.63 -5.55 61.25
C GLU A 61 -10.69 -4.77 59.92
N GLU A 62 -10.10 -3.57 59.90
CA GLU A 62 -9.91 -2.79 58.66
C GLU A 62 -9.03 -3.53 57.66
N LEU A 63 -7.94 -4.17 58.14
CA LEU A 63 -7.09 -4.99 57.28
C LEU A 63 -7.85 -6.16 56.66
N ARG A 64 -8.71 -6.85 57.43
CA ARG A 64 -9.53 -7.94 56.92
C ARG A 64 -10.47 -7.47 55.81
N ALA A 65 -11.16 -6.34 56.03
CA ALA A 65 -12.07 -5.77 55.03
C ALA A 65 -11.32 -5.34 53.75
N LEU A 66 -10.14 -4.72 53.89
CA LEU A 66 -9.32 -4.28 52.77
C LEU A 66 -8.77 -5.46 51.95
N ILE A 67 -8.36 -6.55 52.61
CA ILE A 67 -7.95 -7.79 51.94
C ILE A 67 -9.13 -8.38 51.15
N GLU A 68 -10.32 -8.44 51.75
CA GLU A 68 -11.50 -9.00 51.09
C GLU A 68 -11.91 -8.19 49.85
N GLN A 69 -11.93 -6.85 49.97
CA GLN A 69 -12.21 -5.95 48.86
C GLN A 69 -11.19 -6.13 47.72
N ARG A 70 -9.88 -6.08 48.05
CA ARG A 70 -8.84 -6.25 47.02
C ARG A 70 -8.88 -7.64 46.39
N ALA A 71 -9.13 -8.69 47.16
CA ALA A 71 -9.31 -10.03 46.62
C ALA A 71 -10.51 -10.12 45.66
N HIS A 72 -11.59 -9.37 45.93
CA HIS A 72 -12.71 -9.24 45.01
C HIS A 72 -12.33 -8.50 43.71
N GLU A 73 -11.67 -7.36 43.81
CA GLU A 73 -11.18 -6.58 42.65
C GLU A 73 -10.21 -7.39 41.78
N HIS A 74 -9.28 -8.12 42.39
CA HIS A 74 -8.36 -9.03 41.69
C HIS A 74 -9.11 -10.14 40.94
N ARG A 75 -10.15 -10.73 41.54
CA ARG A 75 -10.97 -11.75 40.88
C ARG A 75 -11.74 -11.18 39.69
N ILE A 76 -12.32 -9.99 39.83
CA ILE A 76 -13.00 -9.30 38.72
C ILE A 76 -12.02 -9.04 37.58
N ALA A 77 -10.88 -8.42 37.86
CA ALA A 77 -9.88 -8.10 36.83
C ALA A 77 -9.29 -9.36 36.17
N ALA A 78 -9.15 -10.48 36.91
CA ALA A 78 -8.77 -11.76 36.32
C ALA A 78 -9.86 -12.30 35.38
N ALA A 79 -11.12 -12.30 35.82
CA ALA A 79 -12.25 -12.78 35.02
C ALA A 79 -12.44 -11.94 33.74
N HIS A 80 -12.32 -10.62 33.82
CA HIS A 80 -12.39 -9.75 32.63
C HIS A 80 -11.30 -10.08 31.62
N ARG A 81 -10.06 -10.28 32.08
CA ARG A 81 -8.94 -10.63 31.19
C ARG A 81 -9.11 -12.00 30.53
N GLU A 82 -9.60 -12.98 31.28
CA GLU A 82 -9.88 -14.32 30.77
C GLU A 82 -11.01 -14.29 29.72
N VAL A 83 -12.18 -13.75 30.08
CA VAL A 83 -13.35 -13.69 29.19
C VAL A 83 -13.08 -12.83 27.95
N ALA A 84 -12.39 -11.69 28.10
CA ALA A 84 -12.05 -10.85 26.95
C ALA A 84 -11.07 -11.55 25.98
N GLY A 85 -10.21 -12.44 26.50
CA GLY A 85 -9.33 -13.27 25.69
C GLY A 85 -10.07 -14.06 24.61
N ASP A 86 -11.25 -14.61 24.95
CA ASP A 86 -12.09 -15.39 24.03
C ASP A 86 -12.63 -14.57 22.86
N TRP A 87 -12.84 -13.26 23.06
CA TRP A 87 -13.39 -12.36 22.05
C TRP A 87 -12.33 -11.72 21.15
N ARG A 88 -11.04 -11.82 21.52
CA ARG A 88 -9.96 -11.16 20.79
C ARG A 88 -9.88 -11.61 19.34
N GLU A 89 -9.75 -12.91 19.10
CA GLU A 89 -9.60 -13.44 17.74
C GLU A 89 -10.85 -13.22 16.86
N PRO A 90 -12.09 -13.52 17.32
CA PRO A 90 -13.29 -13.29 16.52
C PRO A 90 -13.50 -11.83 16.10
N ILE A 91 -13.31 -10.89 17.02
CA ILE A 91 -13.49 -9.46 16.73
C ILE A 91 -12.38 -8.93 15.83
N ALA A 92 -11.13 -9.32 16.06
CA ALA A 92 -10.00 -8.95 15.19
C ALA A 92 -10.20 -9.45 13.76
N ARG A 93 -10.61 -10.72 13.58
CA ARG A 93 -10.91 -11.30 12.26
C ARG A 93 -12.04 -10.56 11.56
N ARG A 94 -13.14 -10.28 12.28
CA ARG A 94 -14.27 -9.53 11.73
C ARG A 94 -13.83 -8.13 11.29
N PHE A 95 -13.07 -7.42 12.12
CA PHE A 95 -12.58 -6.09 11.81
C PHE A 95 -11.66 -6.09 10.57
N ASN A 96 -10.69 -7.00 10.53
CA ASN A 96 -9.78 -7.17 9.39
C ASN A 96 -10.56 -7.46 8.09
N ALA A 97 -11.58 -8.32 8.14
CA ALA A 97 -12.41 -8.64 6.98
C ALA A 97 -13.28 -7.46 6.51
N LEU A 98 -13.85 -6.67 7.43
CA LEU A 98 -14.62 -5.47 7.10
C LEU A 98 -13.74 -4.40 6.43
N VAL A 99 -12.53 -4.20 6.96
CA VAL A 99 -11.57 -3.26 6.39
C VAL A 99 -11.12 -3.71 5.01
N ALA A 100 -10.72 -4.99 4.85
CA ALA A 100 -10.28 -5.53 3.57
C ALA A 100 -11.32 -5.34 2.43
N LYS A 101 -12.62 -5.44 2.74
CA LYS A 101 -13.71 -5.21 1.76
C LYS A 101 -13.81 -3.77 1.26
N GLN A 102 -13.31 -2.78 2.02
CA GLN A 102 -13.40 -1.36 1.65
C GLN A 102 -12.14 -0.84 0.93
N VAL A 103 -11.01 -1.56 1.03
CA VAL A 103 -9.71 -1.12 0.52
C VAL A 103 -9.75 -0.70 -0.95
N ASP A 104 -10.37 -1.51 -1.82
CA ASP A 104 -10.42 -1.20 -3.25
C ASP A 104 -11.17 0.11 -3.52
N GLY A 105 -12.27 0.37 -2.80
CA GLY A 105 -13.01 1.63 -2.90
C GLY A 105 -12.19 2.82 -2.41
N TRP A 106 -11.48 2.67 -1.31
CA TRP A 106 -10.59 3.71 -0.77
C TRP A 106 -9.43 4.02 -1.71
N VAL A 107 -8.77 3.01 -2.28
CA VAL A 107 -7.69 3.23 -3.26
C VAL A 107 -8.23 3.92 -4.51
N ARG A 108 -9.41 3.53 -5.01
CA ARG A 108 -10.06 4.23 -6.14
C ARG A 108 -10.37 5.69 -5.83
N SER A 109 -10.71 6.02 -4.59
CA SER A 109 -10.98 7.41 -4.19
C SER A 109 -9.73 8.30 -4.19
N LEU A 110 -8.51 7.73 -4.16
CA LEU A 110 -7.25 8.48 -4.31
C LEU A 110 -6.94 8.85 -5.77
N GLN A 111 -7.58 8.18 -6.74
CA GLN A 111 -7.28 8.31 -8.16
C GLN A 111 -7.46 9.74 -8.71
N PRO A 112 -8.53 10.49 -8.37
CA PRO A 112 -8.70 11.86 -8.87
C PRO A 112 -7.55 12.80 -8.47
N ASP A 113 -7.14 12.74 -7.20
CA ASP A 113 -6.01 13.53 -6.67
C ASP A 113 -4.70 13.12 -7.33
N PHE A 114 -4.48 11.81 -7.49
CA PHE A 114 -3.32 11.26 -8.18
C PHE A 114 -3.23 11.79 -9.62
N LEU A 115 -4.31 11.68 -10.40
CA LEU A 115 -4.35 12.17 -11.78
C LEU A 115 -4.22 13.69 -11.88
N ALA A 116 -4.73 14.44 -10.91
CA ALA A 116 -4.54 15.89 -10.86
C ALA A 116 -3.06 16.26 -10.70
N LEU A 117 -2.32 15.56 -9.83
CA LEU A 117 -0.89 15.77 -9.63
C LEU A 117 -0.07 15.30 -10.85
N VAL A 118 -0.44 14.17 -11.46
CA VAL A 118 0.16 13.71 -12.72
C VAL A 118 0.01 14.76 -13.82
N LYS A 119 -1.18 15.39 -13.96
CA LYS A 119 -1.38 16.49 -14.92
C LYS A 119 -0.46 17.68 -14.63
N VAL A 120 -0.17 17.98 -13.37
CA VAL A 120 0.81 19.03 -13.01
C VAL A 120 2.20 18.62 -13.45
N LEU A 121 2.64 17.40 -13.15
CA LEU A 121 3.95 16.88 -13.55
C LEU A 121 4.14 16.93 -15.08
N VAL A 122 3.19 16.39 -15.84
CA VAL A 122 3.24 16.37 -17.32
C VAL A 122 3.33 17.79 -17.92
N ARG A 123 2.76 18.80 -17.26
CA ARG A 123 2.88 20.20 -17.71
C ARG A 123 4.26 20.80 -17.44
N GLN A 124 4.92 20.41 -16.35
CA GLN A 124 6.26 20.91 -16.03
C GLN A 124 7.36 20.14 -16.75
N GLU A 125 7.17 18.84 -16.94
CA GLU A 125 8.04 17.96 -17.71
C GLU A 125 8.42 18.58 -19.07
N LYS A 126 7.44 19.09 -19.82
CA LYS A 126 7.61 19.76 -21.12
C LYS A 126 8.47 21.04 -21.09
N LYS A 127 8.69 21.62 -19.91
CA LYS A 127 9.49 22.83 -19.71
C LYS A 127 10.89 22.52 -19.18
N LEU A 128 11.12 21.29 -18.75
CA LEU A 128 12.37 20.84 -18.17
C LEU A 128 13.26 20.20 -19.26
N PRO A 129 14.58 20.30 -19.14
CA PRO A 129 15.50 19.65 -20.06
C PRO A 129 15.34 18.12 -20.04
N GLU A 130 15.82 17.44 -21.09
CA GLU A 130 15.80 15.97 -21.18
C GLU A 130 16.61 15.32 -20.05
N GLU A 131 17.76 15.89 -19.69
CA GLU A 131 18.55 15.43 -18.54
C GLU A 131 17.95 15.96 -17.22
N LEU A 132 17.39 15.06 -16.42
CA LEU A 132 16.69 15.37 -15.16
C LEU A 132 17.56 15.25 -13.89
N ASP A 133 18.88 15.16 -14.04
CA ASP A 133 19.79 15.09 -12.89
C ASP A 133 19.87 16.47 -12.21
N ALA A 134 19.43 16.54 -10.96
CA ALA A 134 19.46 17.76 -10.14
C ALA A 134 20.87 18.37 -10.02
N ARG A 135 21.94 17.58 -10.23
CA ARG A 135 23.33 18.08 -10.24
C ARG A 135 23.74 18.72 -11.56
N ARG A 136 23.01 18.46 -12.63
CA ARG A 136 23.27 18.97 -13.99
C ARG A 136 22.29 20.06 -14.41
N ILE A 137 21.13 20.11 -13.77
CA ILE A 137 20.12 21.14 -14.01
C ILE A 137 20.61 22.49 -13.48
N ASP A 138 20.57 23.52 -14.32
CA ASP A 138 20.84 24.89 -13.91
C ASP A 138 19.63 25.49 -13.17
N LEU A 139 19.60 25.27 -11.85
CA LEU A 139 18.58 25.85 -10.96
C LEU A 139 18.74 27.36 -10.74
N ARG A 140 19.76 28.01 -11.33
CA ARG A 140 19.87 29.49 -11.32
C ARG A 140 19.04 30.11 -12.43
N ASN A 141 18.68 29.34 -13.46
CA ASN A 141 17.80 29.78 -14.52
C ASN A 141 16.33 29.71 -14.07
N PRO A 142 15.60 30.84 -13.95
CA PRO A 142 14.20 30.85 -13.54
C PRO A 142 13.27 30.03 -14.44
N ALA A 143 13.62 29.88 -15.72
CA ALA A 143 12.85 29.06 -16.66
C ALA A 143 12.91 27.56 -16.34
N VAL A 144 13.87 27.13 -15.52
CA VAL A 144 14.09 25.74 -15.13
C VAL A 144 13.78 25.53 -13.64
N SER A 145 14.20 26.45 -12.77
CA SER A 145 13.98 26.34 -11.33
C SER A 145 12.50 26.38 -10.95
N ALA A 146 11.69 27.26 -11.52
CA ALA A 146 10.26 27.35 -11.19
C ALA A 146 9.46 26.09 -11.61
N PRO A 147 9.62 25.56 -12.84
CA PRO A 147 9.02 24.26 -13.20
C PRO A 147 9.53 23.11 -12.33
N TRP A 148 10.82 23.11 -11.97
CA TRP A 148 11.41 22.08 -11.12
C TRP A 148 10.81 22.08 -9.71
N GLU A 149 10.69 23.26 -9.07
CA GLU A 149 10.05 23.40 -7.76
C GLU A 149 8.59 22.95 -7.78
N THR A 150 7.86 23.32 -8.84
CA THR A 150 6.47 22.90 -9.01
C THR A 150 6.35 21.38 -9.19
N ALA A 151 7.24 20.78 -10.00
CA ALA A 151 7.32 19.34 -10.19
C ALA A 151 7.69 18.62 -8.88
N SER A 152 8.62 19.18 -8.11
CA SER A 152 9.03 18.69 -6.79
C SER A 152 7.85 18.62 -5.83
N GLY A 153 7.08 19.72 -5.72
CA GLY A 153 5.90 19.76 -4.88
C GLY A 153 4.82 18.75 -5.28
N ALA A 154 4.66 18.48 -6.59
CA ALA A 154 3.75 17.46 -7.09
C ALA A 154 4.26 16.03 -6.80
N ALA A 155 5.56 15.78 -7.02
CA ALA A 155 6.21 14.50 -6.77
C ALA A 155 6.11 14.07 -5.30
N VAL A 156 6.37 14.97 -4.35
CA VAL A 156 6.24 14.70 -2.92
C VAL A 156 4.80 14.30 -2.55
N LYS A 157 3.80 14.99 -3.10
CA LYS A 157 2.39 14.65 -2.87
C LYS A 157 2.00 13.32 -3.50
N LEU A 158 2.56 12.98 -4.66
CA LEU A 158 2.38 11.67 -5.27
C LEU A 158 2.98 10.56 -4.41
N ASP A 159 4.19 10.74 -3.89
CA ASP A 159 4.81 9.77 -2.98
C ASP A 159 3.97 9.56 -1.72
N GLN A 160 3.38 10.62 -1.17
CA GLN A 160 2.43 10.51 -0.05
C GLN A 160 1.17 9.72 -0.41
N LEU A 161 0.60 9.92 -1.61
CA LEU A 161 -0.55 9.14 -2.08
C LEU A 161 -0.19 7.66 -2.29
N VAL A 162 1.00 7.38 -2.81
CA VAL A 162 1.49 6.01 -3.00
C VAL A 162 1.74 5.33 -1.67
N ALA A 163 2.31 6.03 -0.68
CA ALA A 163 2.48 5.54 0.67
C ALA A 163 1.13 5.21 1.34
N ASP A 164 0.15 6.10 1.20
CA ASP A 164 -1.22 5.89 1.69
C ASP A 164 -1.84 4.65 1.04
N ARG A 165 -1.74 4.55 -0.28
CA ARG A 165 -2.18 3.37 -1.03
C ARG A 165 -1.50 2.10 -0.55
N GLN A 166 -0.22 2.12 -0.21
CA GLN A 166 0.51 0.96 0.29
C GLN A 166 -0.01 0.53 1.67
N ILE A 167 -0.31 1.47 2.57
CA ILE A 167 -0.92 1.19 3.87
C ILE A 167 -2.29 0.51 3.67
N LEU A 168 -3.13 1.06 2.79
CA LEU A 168 -4.43 0.48 2.46
C LEU A 168 -4.29 -0.94 1.88
N SER A 169 -3.35 -1.15 0.96
CA SER A 169 -3.12 -2.45 0.31
C SER A 169 -2.67 -3.54 1.28
N ARG A 170 -1.86 -3.19 2.29
CA ARG A 170 -1.42 -4.12 3.33
C ARG A 170 -2.58 -4.62 4.18
N ALA A 171 -3.60 -3.79 4.41
CA ALA A 171 -4.80 -4.21 5.16
C ALA A 171 -5.66 -5.23 4.40
N ALA A 172 -5.58 -5.27 3.07
CA ALA A 172 -6.18 -6.31 2.24
C ALA A 172 -5.32 -7.59 2.11
N GLY A 173 -4.19 -7.68 2.82
CA GLY A 173 -3.27 -8.83 2.75
C GLY A 173 -2.49 -8.92 1.44
N ARG A 174 -2.45 -7.85 0.64
CA ARG A 174 -1.85 -7.82 -0.70
C ARG A 174 -0.64 -6.89 -0.74
N ASP A 175 0.38 -7.24 0.04
CA ASP A 175 1.69 -6.58 -0.05
C ASP A 175 2.54 -7.30 -1.11
N LEU A 176 2.62 -6.71 -2.31
CA LEU A 176 3.29 -7.32 -3.46
C LEU A 176 4.80 -7.02 -3.50
N GLY A 177 5.34 -6.37 -2.46
CA GLY A 177 6.77 -6.07 -2.31
C GLY A 177 7.28 -4.94 -3.22
N GLN A 178 8.59 -4.68 -3.15
CA GLN A 178 9.24 -3.58 -3.89
C GLN A 178 9.15 -3.73 -5.42
N GLU A 179 9.08 -4.96 -5.93
CA GLU A 179 8.98 -5.20 -7.37
C GLU A 179 7.63 -4.78 -7.97
N ALA A 180 6.63 -4.53 -7.12
CA ALA A 180 5.30 -4.13 -7.53
C ALA A 180 5.08 -2.60 -7.51
N GLU A 181 6.07 -1.82 -7.06
CA GLU A 181 5.95 -0.36 -6.94
C GLU A 181 5.61 0.32 -8.27
N LEU A 182 6.28 -0.06 -9.36
CA LEU A 182 5.97 0.50 -10.68
C LEU A 182 4.54 0.20 -11.09
N TRP A 183 4.11 -1.05 -10.91
CA TRP A 183 2.77 -1.49 -11.34
C TRP A 183 1.65 -0.96 -10.44
N ALA A 184 1.98 -0.48 -9.23
CA ALA A 184 1.06 0.24 -8.38
C ALA A 184 0.73 1.65 -8.90
N VAL A 185 1.61 2.25 -9.73
CA VAL A 185 1.49 3.65 -10.16
C VAL A 185 1.46 3.83 -11.68
N ALA A 186 1.74 2.77 -12.43
CA ALA A 186 1.74 2.77 -13.88
C ALA A 186 1.17 1.45 -14.44
N LYS A 187 0.63 1.53 -15.64
CA LYS A 187 0.27 0.37 -16.49
C LYS A 187 0.88 0.56 -17.88
N LEU A 188 0.94 -0.51 -18.66
CA LEU A 188 1.30 -0.39 -20.07
C LEU A 188 0.25 0.44 -20.81
N ALA A 189 0.68 1.41 -21.61
CA ALA A 189 -0.22 2.26 -22.41
C ALA A 189 -1.02 1.45 -23.44
N LYS A 190 -0.45 0.32 -23.90
CA LYS A 190 -1.09 -0.64 -24.78
C LYS A 190 -0.70 -2.05 -24.33
N ASN A 191 -1.65 -2.98 -24.31
CA ASN A 191 -1.34 -4.39 -24.09
C ASN A 191 -0.46 -4.92 -25.23
N PRO A 192 0.57 -5.72 -24.91
CA PRO A 192 1.48 -6.25 -25.91
C PRO A 192 0.75 -7.18 -26.87
N ASP A 193 1.09 -7.08 -28.16
CA ASP A 193 0.62 -7.99 -29.21
C ASP A 193 1.79 -8.67 -29.94
N ASN A 194 1.47 -9.47 -30.96
CA ASN A 194 2.48 -10.15 -31.78
C ASN A 194 3.47 -9.15 -32.41
N ALA A 195 2.99 -8.01 -32.93
CA ALA A 195 3.86 -7.04 -33.58
C ALA A 195 4.85 -6.45 -32.58
N ASP A 196 4.40 -6.15 -31.36
CA ASP A 196 5.25 -5.65 -30.29
C ASP A 196 6.33 -6.68 -29.85
N VAL A 197 6.00 -7.98 -29.85
CA VAL A 197 6.94 -9.07 -29.53
C VAL A 197 7.99 -9.26 -30.63
N PHE A 198 7.56 -9.38 -31.89
CA PHE A 198 8.47 -9.59 -33.02
C PHE A 198 9.32 -8.36 -33.36
N ALA A 199 8.84 -7.16 -33.04
CA ALA A 199 9.62 -5.92 -33.15
C ALA A 199 10.55 -5.69 -31.94
N HIS A 200 10.64 -6.63 -30.99
CA HIS A 200 11.48 -6.54 -29.79
C HIS A 200 11.24 -5.27 -28.94
N ARG A 201 10.03 -4.71 -28.94
CA ARG A 201 9.73 -3.46 -28.20
C ARG A 201 9.99 -3.54 -26.72
N LEU A 202 9.88 -4.74 -26.13
CA LEU A 202 10.26 -4.91 -24.72
C LEU A 202 11.75 -4.65 -24.48
N ARG A 203 12.62 -5.10 -25.38
CA ARG A 203 14.06 -4.92 -25.25
C ARG A 203 14.48 -3.49 -25.58
N ASP A 204 13.88 -2.93 -26.63
CA ASP A 204 14.37 -1.71 -27.26
C ASP A 204 13.71 -0.44 -26.67
N ASP A 205 12.46 -0.53 -26.24
CA ASP A 205 11.68 0.64 -25.79
C ASP A 205 11.27 0.54 -24.31
N VAL A 206 10.51 -0.51 -23.95
CA VAL A 206 9.84 -0.60 -22.63
C VAL A 206 10.80 -1.00 -21.51
N GLY A 207 11.69 -1.95 -21.78
CA GLY A 207 12.70 -2.44 -20.82
C GLY A 207 13.66 -1.34 -20.34
N PRO A 208 14.21 -0.50 -21.24
CA PRO A 208 14.99 0.68 -20.86
C PRO A 208 14.23 1.62 -19.94
N ALA A 209 12.97 1.97 -20.25
CA ALA A 209 12.16 2.85 -19.41
C ALA A 209 11.90 2.26 -17.99
N ILE A 210 11.64 0.96 -17.91
CA ILE A 210 11.49 0.26 -16.62
C ILE A 210 12.82 0.28 -15.83
N ARG A 211 13.95 0.14 -16.52
CA ARG A 211 15.28 0.17 -15.89
C ARG A 211 15.60 1.56 -15.35
N GLU A 212 15.38 2.59 -16.15
CA GLU A 212 15.56 3.99 -15.75
C GLU A 212 14.74 4.32 -14.50
N TRP A 213 13.46 3.92 -14.45
CA TRP A 213 12.62 4.09 -13.26
C TRP A 213 13.21 3.46 -11.99
N LYS A 214 13.83 2.28 -12.11
CA LYS A 214 14.47 1.58 -10.98
C LYS A 214 15.76 2.28 -10.54
N GLU A 215 16.54 2.79 -11.49
CA GLU A 215 17.79 3.51 -11.23
C GLU A 215 17.54 4.84 -10.50
N LEU A 216 16.43 5.52 -10.82
CA LEU A 216 16.04 6.81 -10.22
C LEU A 216 15.40 6.70 -8.82
N ARG A 217 15.45 5.53 -8.15
CA ARG A 217 14.84 5.33 -6.81
C ARG A 217 15.25 6.36 -5.74
N HIS A 218 16.47 6.89 -5.86
CA HIS A 218 17.04 7.86 -4.91
C HIS A 218 16.80 9.33 -5.32
N THR A 219 16.16 9.55 -6.46
CA THR A 219 15.83 10.87 -7.02
C THR A 219 14.34 10.96 -7.34
N PRO A 220 13.44 11.03 -6.33
CA PRO A 220 11.99 10.88 -6.52
C PRO A 220 11.38 11.83 -7.56
N ILE A 221 11.87 13.06 -7.65
CA ILE A 221 11.41 14.05 -8.63
C ILE A 221 11.73 13.58 -10.06
N ALA A 222 12.99 13.22 -10.32
CA ALA A 222 13.43 12.72 -11.61
C ALA A 222 12.73 11.41 -11.97
N ARG A 223 12.52 10.54 -10.97
CA ARG A 223 11.78 9.28 -11.08
C ARG A 223 10.37 9.52 -11.65
N TRP A 224 9.58 10.41 -11.04
CA TRP A 224 8.24 10.75 -11.51
C TRP A 224 8.22 11.43 -12.88
N LEU A 225 9.17 12.34 -13.14
CA LEU A 225 9.29 13.02 -14.43
C LEU A 225 9.67 12.04 -15.56
N ALA A 226 10.52 11.05 -15.30
CA ALA A 226 10.88 10.00 -16.26
C ALA A 226 9.66 9.14 -16.64
N LEU A 227 8.80 8.76 -15.69
CA LEU A 227 7.54 8.09 -16.06
C LEU A 227 6.61 8.98 -16.85
N ALA A 228 6.49 10.26 -16.48
CA ALA A 228 5.65 11.20 -17.22
C ALA A 228 6.10 11.37 -18.68
N ARG A 229 7.40 11.17 -18.97
CA ARG A 229 7.99 11.16 -20.31
C ARG A 229 7.80 9.85 -21.07
N THR A 230 7.60 8.74 -20.37
CA THR A 230 7.61 7.42 -20.99
C THR A 230 6.30 7.19 -21.77
N PRO A 231 6.33 7.11 -23.12
CA PRO A 231 5.10 6.99 -23.91
C PRO A 231 4.47 5.59 -23.82
N HIS A 232 5.20 4.60 -23.31
CA HIS A 232 4.75 3.21 -23.18
C HIS A 232 4.07 2.91 -21.85
N LEU A 233 4.08 3.85 -20.91
CA LEU A 233 3.49 3.71 -19.59
C LEU A 233 2.45 4.80 -19.36
N GLU A 234 1.28 4.41 -18.89
CA GLU A 234 0.24 5.33 -18.44
C GLU A 234 0.25 5.37 -16.92
N LEU A 235 0.34 6.57 -16.35
CA LEU A 235 0.33 6.80 -14.92
C LEU A 235 -1.09 6.66 -14.35
N GLU A 236 -1.29 5.64 -13.52
CA GLU A 236 -2.57 5.32 -12.90
C GLU A 236 -2.35 4.54 -11.60
N LEU A 237 -3.04 4.95 -10.54
CA LEU A 237 -2.98 4.27 -9.25
C LEU A 237 -3.82 3.00 -9.28
N ALA A 238 -3.18 1.86 -9.01
CA ALA A 238 -3.81 0.55 -9.07
C ALA A 238 -4.42 0.13 -7.73
N VAL A 239 -5.61 -0.47 -7.76
CA VAL A 239 -6.06 -1.29 -6.61
C VAL A 239 -5.18 -2.54 -6.47
N PRO A 240 -5.13 -3.17 -5.28
CA PRO A 240 -4.28 -4.35 -5.07
C PRO A 240 -4.43 -5.48 -6.10
N GLY A 241 -5.65 -5.76 -6.59
CA GLY A 241 -5.87 -6.77 -7.63
C GLY A 241 -5.26 -6.40 -8.98
N GLU A 242 -5.41 -5.15 -9.40
CA GLU A 242 -4.89 -4.65 -10.68
C GLU A 242 -3.36 -4.67 -10.75
N VAL A 243 -2.66 -4.52 -9.62
CA VAL A 243 -1.19 -4.63 -9.61
C VAL A 243 -0.74 -6.02 -9.99
N GLU A 244 -1.43 -7.05 -9.49
CA GLU A 244 -1.11 -8.43 -9.82
C GLU A 244 -1.43 -8.73 -11.29
N GLU A 245 -2.56 -8.21 -11.81
CA GLU A 245 -2.90 -8.30 -13.24
C GLU A 245 -1.82 -7.64 -14.12
N ARG A 246 -1.38 -6.42 -13.77
CA ARG A 246 -0.32 -5.70 -14.49
C ARG A 246 1.01 -6.49 -14.49
N ARG A 247 1.37 -7.11 -13.35
CA ARG A 247 2.55 -7.99 -13.25
C ARG A 247 2.42 -9.23 -14.13
N GLN A 248 1.24 -9.85 -14.15
CA GLN A 248 0.97 -11.03 -14.97
C GLN A 248 1.07 -10.70 -16.46
N THR A 249 0.54 -9.55 -16.91
CA THR A 249 0.71 -9.08 -18.29
C THR A 249 2.19 -8.95 -18.65
N MET A 250 3.01 -8.39 -17.76
CA MET A 250 4.45 -8.27 -17.98
C MET A 250 5.15 -9.63 -18.05
N ARG A 251 4.75 -10.57 -17.19
CA ARG A 251 5.28 -11.95 -17.19
C ARG A 251 4.95 -12.66 -18.50
N ARG A 252 3.69 -12.60 -18.95
CA ARG A 252 3.24 -13.17 -20.23
C ARG A 252 4.00 -12.59 -21.42
N TRP A 253 4.35 -11.30 -21.38
CA TRP A 253 5.17 -10.69 -22.43
C TRP A 253 6.58 -11.28 -22.48
N HIS A 254 7.25 -11.47 -21.33
CA HIS A 254 8.54 -12.14 -21.29
C HIS A 254 8.46 -13.59 -21.80
N GLU A 255 7.43 -14.33 -21.40
CA GLU A 255 7.19 -15.70 -21.86
C GLU A 255 7.00 -15.75 -23.38
N ALA A 256 6.21 -14.83 -23.95
CA ALA A 256 6.00 -14.70 -25.39
C ALA A 256 7.30 -14.42 -26.17
N ILE A 257 8.22 -13.62 -25.61
CA ILE A 257 9.53 -13.37 -26.22
C ILE A 257 10.42 -14.62 -26.18
N GLN A 258 10.38 -15.38 -25.08
CA GLN A 258 11.11 -16.65 -24.98
C GLN A 258 10.66 -17.66 -26.02
N VAL A 259 9.35 -17.72 -26.31
CA VAL A 259 8.80 -18.55 -27.41
C VAL A 259 9.45 -18.18 -28.75
N VAL A 260 9.58 -16.90 -29.08
CA VAL A 260 10.21 -16.47 -30.34
C VAL A 260 11.70 -16.78 -30.39
N MET A 261 12.43 -16.59 -29.30
CA MET A 261 13.88 -16.80 -29.27
C MET A 261 14.31 -18.28 -29.30
N THR A 262 13.45 -19.19 -28.83
CA THR A 262 13.79 -20.62 -28.67
C THR A 262 13.16 -21.52 -29.73
N SER A 263 12.24 -21.00 -30.54
CA SER A 263 11.51 -21.81 -31.50
C SER A 263 12.21 -21.88 -32.86
N GLY A 264 12.63 -23.09 -33.26
CA GLY A 264 12.95 -23.42 -34.66
C GLY A 264 11.69 -23.57 -35.53
N ILE A 265 10.62 -22.84 -35.20
CA ILE A 265 9.27 -23.02 -35.72
C ILE A 265 9.02 -22.01 -36.85
N SER A 266 8.18 -22.37 -37.82
CA SER A 266 7.75 -21.45 -38.88
C SER A 266 7.08 -20.19 -38.30
N ARG A 267 7.22 -19.04 -38.99
CA ARG A 267 6.66 -17.74 -38.56
C ARG A 267 5.19 -17.80 -38.14
N LYS A 268 4.36 -18.51 -38.91
CA LYS A 268 2.92 -18.65 -38.63
C LYS A 268 2.64 -19.39 -37.32
N ALA A 269 3.40 -20.44 -37.04
CA ALA A 269 3.26 -21.19 -35.79
C ALA A 269 3.89 -20.45 -34.60
N ALA A 270 4.93 -19.64 -34.82
CA ALA A 270 5.44 -18.71 -33.81
C ALA A 270 4.40 -17.63 -33.45
N GLU A 271 3.74 -17.01 -34.43
CA GLU A 271 2.65 -16.03 -34.19
C GLU A 271 1.50 -16.62 -33.38
N GLN A 272 1.11 -17.88 -33.64
CA GLN A 272 0.09 -18.58 -32.86
C GLN A 272 0.54 -18.86 -31.42
N ALA A 273 1.79 -19.30 -31.24
CA ALA A 273 2.34 -19.58 -29.92
C ALA A 273 2.52 -18.31 -29.07
N VAL A 274 2.96 -17.20 -29.68
CA VAL A 274 3.01 -15.87 -29.04
C VAL A 274 1.61 -15.41 -28.64
N THR A 275 0.63 -15.53 -29.54
CA THR A 275 -0.77 -15.19 -29.23
C THR A 275 -1.31 -15.98 -28.03
N ALA A 276 -0.99 -17.27 -27.96
CA ALA A 276 -1.38 -18.13 -26.84
C ALA A 276 -0.70 -17.68 -25.52
N ALA A 277 0.61 -17.44 -25.54
CA ALA A 277 1.35 -16.97 -24.37
C ALA A 277 0.87 -15.61 -23.84
N LEU A 278 0.53 -14.67 -24.74
CA LEU A 278 0.01 -13.36 -24.36
C LEU A 278 -1.41 -13.43 -23.74
N ARG A 279 -2.21 -14.43 -24.13
CA ARG A 279 -3.57 -14.62 -23.59
C ARG A 279 -3.57 -15.26 -22.20
N GLY A 280 -2.62 -16.18 -21.94
CA GLY A 280 -2.54 -16.93 -20.68
C GLY A 280 -3.62 -17.99 -20.58
#